data_AF-A0A8S0PF89-F1
#
_entry.id   AF-A0A8S0PF89-F1
#
_cell.length_a   1.000
_cell.length_b   1.000
_cell.length_c   1.000
_cell.angle_alpha   90.00
_cell.angle_beta   90.00
_cell.angle_gamma   90.00
#
_symmetry.space_group_name_H-M   'P 1'
#
loop_
_entity.id
_entity.type
_entity.pdbx_description
1 polymer ?
#
loop_
_entity_poly.entity_id
_entity_poly.type
_entity_poly.pdbx_seq_one_letter_code
_entity_poly.pdbx_strand_id
1 'polypeptide(L)'
;MWQEVDIIVNSAATTKFDERYDVAMGINAFGAMHVQKFATNCSKIEMFVHVSTAYVQGSSVGLIPEKPFHRGETLDGAKISYLDIDTEKRIVEERLRGFEAQNATELEIASAMRNLGIDRAKLHGWANTYVFTKAIGEMLLEKLEENVKLIIVRPTIITSTYKEPFSGWTEGLRTLDSIFVAYGKGKLKFFVGDPNSTLDMIPGDMVVNFMLVAMAMHPNQPSHMLIYHIGSSLRNPLKFADMNWLMYNYLTQNPLLDTSGKPIKVEKSKILETMASFHRYIAIRYLPFLQSKAIGEGFFVLLEFVHKKSL
;
A
#
# COMPACT_ATOMS: atom_id res chain seq x y z
N MET A 1 30.34 -2.19 12.32
CA MET A 1 28.86 -2.20 12.17
C MET A 1 28.10 -2.32 13.50
N TRP A 2 28.02 -3.46 14.20
CA TRP A 2 27.23 -3.55 15.47
C TRP A 2 27.66 -2.62 16.61
N GLN A 3 28.86 -2.05 16.55
CA GLN A 3 29.40 -1.14 17.56
C GLN A 3 29.23 0.35 17.20
N GLU A 4 28.64 0.65 16.04
CA GLU A 4 28.63 2.00 15.45
C GLU A 4 27.22 2.44 15.02
N VAL A 5 26.21 1.59 15.17
CA VAL A 5 24.84 1.88 14.74
C VAL A 5 24.02 2.31 15.94
N ASP A 6 23.61 3.58 15.96
CA ASP A 6 22.75 4.17 16.99
C ASP A 6 21.26 4.15 16.57
N ILE A 7 20.98 4.28 15.27
CA ILE A 7 19.61 4.33 14.73
C ILE A 7 19.50 3.47 13.48
N ILE A 8 18.41 2.71 13.37
CA ILE A 8 18.06 1.95 12.16
C ILE A 8 16.69 2.40 11.66
N VAL A 9 16.64 2.81 10.39
CA VAL A 9 15.39 3.11 9.68
C VAL A 9 15.08 1.96 8.70
N ASN A 10 14.08 1.15 9.03
CA ASN A 10 13.58 0.10 8.17
C ASN A 10 12.40 0.59 7.32
N SER A 11 12.72 1.08 6.12
CA SER A 11 11.76 1.44 5.07
C SER A 11 11.71 0.43 3.92
N ALA A 12 12.48 -0.66 3.98
CA ALA A 12 12.49 -1.67 2.93
C ALA A 12 11.17 -2.46 2.94
N ALA A 13 10.47 -2.46 1.80
CA ALA A 13 9.19 -3.14 1.65
C ALA A 13 8.91 -3.43 0.17
N THR A 14 8.12 -4.47 -0.09
CA THR A 14 7.35 -4.52 -1.34
C THR A 14 6.02 -3.80 -1.12
N THR A 15 5.69 -2.87 -2.01
CA THR A 15 4.48 -2.04 -1.93
C THR A 15 3.39 -2.46 -2.94
N LYS A 16 3.57 -3.59 -3.63
CA LYS A 16 2.57 -4.12 -4.57
C LYS A 16 1.45 -4.81 -3.81
N PHE A 17 0.21 -4.47 -4.13
CA PHE A 17 -0.96 -5.01 -3.43
C PHE A 17 -1.20 -6.51 -3.68
N ASP A 18 -0.68 -7.03 -4.79
CA ASP A 18 -0.81 -8.41 -5.25
C ASP A 18 0.56 -9.07 -5.46
N GLU A 19 1.57 -8.75 -4.63
CA GLU A 19 2.83 -9.48 -4.68
C GLU A 19 2.64 -10.95 -4.29
N ARG A 20 3.52 -11.82 -4.80
CA ARG A 20 3.65 -13.21 -4.35
C ARG A 20 3.68 -13.26 -2.81
N TYR A 21 2.82 -14.09 -2.20
CA TYR A 21 2.67 -14.09 -0.75
C TYR A 21 3.94 -14.45 0.01
N ASP A 22 4.72 -15.41 -0.50
CA ASP A 22 6.05 -15.78 0.01
C ASP A 22 7.00 -14.59 0.02
N VAL A 23 7.05 -13.84 -1.09
CA VAL A 23 7.90 -12.66 -1.23
C VAL A 23 7.44 -11.53 -0.30
N ALA A 24 6.14 -11.25 -0.27
CA ALA A 24 5.58 -10.20 0.58
C ALA A 24 5.78 -10.49 2.06
N MET A 25 5.53 -11.72 2.50
CA MET A 25 5.75 -12.14 3.88
C MET A 25 7.24 -12.14 4.25
N GLY A 26 8.10 -12.59 3.34
CA GLY A 26 9.55 -12.57 3.52
C GLY A 26 10.11 -11.15 3.69
N ILE A 27 9.63 -10.18 2.90
CA ILE A 27 10.12 -8.80 2.94
C ILE A 27 9.44 -7.98 4.05
N ASN A 28 8.11 -7.89 4.02
CA ASN A 28 7.37 -6.93 4.85
C ASN A 28 7.22 -7.40 6.30
N ALA A 29 7.15 -8.72 6.54
CA ALA A 29 6.96 -9.28 7.86
C ALA A 29 8.28 -9.81 8.45
N PHE A 30 8.79 -10.93 7.94
CA PHE A 30 9.99 -11.55 8.50
C PHE A 30 11.25 -10.72 8.25
N GLY A 31 11.32 -9.96 7.17
CA GLY A 31 12.39 -8.99 6.92
C GLY A 31 12.44 -7.93 8.01
N ALA A 32 11.29 -7.38 8.42
CA ALA A 32 11.22 -6.45 9.54
C ALA A 32 11.71 -7.07 10.86
N MET A 33 11.30 -8.31 11.14
CA MET A 33 11.79 -9.08 12.30
C MET A 33 13.30 -9.33 12.23
N HIS A 34 13.87 -9.63 11.06
CA HIS A 34 15.31 -9.85 10.92
C HIS A 34 16.12 -8.58 11.15
N VAL A 35 15.65 -7.44 10.63
CA VAL A 35 16.30 -6.14 10.89
C VAL A 35 16.19 -5.78 12.38
N GLN A 36 15.07 -6.10 13.02
CA GLN A 36 14.91 -5.94 14.46
C GLN A 36 15.89 -6.80 15.26
N LYS A 37 16.07 -8.08 14.92
CA LYS A 37 17.10 -8.94 15.53
C LYS A 37 18.52 -8.44 15.29
N PHE A 38 18.77 -7.78 14.16
CA PHE A 38 20.03 -7.11 13.93
C PHE A 38 20.19 -5.90 14.86
N ALA A 39 19.13 -5.11 15.05
CA ALA A 39 19.11 -3.96 15.96
C ALA A 39 19.42 -4.37 17.40
N THR A 40 18.85 -5.47 17.91
CA THR A 40 19.12 -5.95 19.27
C THR A 40 20.57 -6.39 19.51
N ASN A 41 21.31 -6.72 18.45
CA ASN A 41 22.75 -7.03 18.54
C ASN A 41 23.63 -5.78 18.51
N CYS A 42 23.07 -4.60 18.24
CA CYS A 42 23.83 -3.36 18.16
C CYS A 42 24.00 -2.75 19.56
N SER A 43 25.22 -2.71 20.07
CA SER A 43 25.54 -2.27 21.43
C SER A 43 25.21 -0.81 21.76
N LYS A 44 25.03 0.03 20.74
CA LYS A 44 24.70 1.46 20.86
C LYS A 44 23.30 1.79 20.36
N ILE A 45 22.48 0.79 20.02
CA ILE A 45 21.17 1.07 19.44
C ILE A 45 20.33 1.89 20.42
N GLU A 46 19.87 3.03 19.95
CA GLU A 46 18.94 3.89 20.67
C GLU A 46 17.53 3.70 20.12
N MET A 47 17.42 3.53 18.79
CA MET A 47 16.14 3.55 18.11
C MET A 47 16.06 2.66 16.87
N PHE A 48 14.92 2.00 16.74
CA PHE A 48 14.50 1.29 15.55
C PHE A 48 13.22 1.94 15.00
N VAL A 49 13.30 2.53 13.81
CA VAL A 49 12.16 3.13 13.12
C VAL A 49 11.68 2.18 12.04
N HIS A 50 10.41 1.80 12.07
CA HIS A 50 9.78 0.95 11.07
C HIS A 50 8.71 1.73 10.30
N VAL A 51 8.86 1.82 8.98
CA VAL A 51 7.83 2.41 8.11
C VAL A 51 6.78 1.35 7.79
N SER A 52 5.60 1.49 8.36
CA SER A 52 4.41 0.71 8.08
C SER A 52 3.46 1.43 7.11
N THR A 53 2.14 1.39 7.32
CA THR A 53 1.12 2.06 6.53
C THR A 53 -0.11 2.33 7.39
N ALA A 54 -0.80 3.46 7.23
CA ALA A 54 -2.05 3.76 7.96
C ALA A 54 -3.14 2.72 7.69
N TYR A 55 -3.08 2.08 6.52
CA TYR A 55 -4.09 1.13 6.06
C TYR A 55 -4.08 -0.22 6.79
N VAL A 56 -3.07 -0.51 7.63
CA VAL A 56 -3.08 -1.72 8.50
C VAL A 56 -4.32 -1.78 9.39
N GLN A 57 -4.93 -0.64 9.68
CA GLN A 57 -6.14 -0.50 10.50
C GLN A 57 -7.43 -0.92 9.79
N GLY A 58 -7.35 -1.26 8.50
CA GLY A 58 -8.52 -1.67 7.72
C GLY A 58 -9.56 -0.54 7.58
N SER A 59 -10.82 -0.94 7.55
CA SER A 59 -11.96 -0.04 7.42
C SER A 59 -12.67 0.09 8.77
N SER A 60 -12.66 1.29 9.35
CA SER A 60 -13.40 1.61 10.56
C SER A 60 -14.08 2.97 10.45
N VAL A 61 -15.12 3.18 11.26
CA VAL A 61 -15.89 4.43 11.29
C VAL A 61 -15.38 5.30 12.44
N GLY A 62 -15.13 6.58 12.15
CA GLY A 62 -14.73 7.57 13.16
C GLY A 62 -13.22 7.72 13.28
N LEU A 63 -12.77 8.15 14.46
CA LEU A 63 -11.36 8.39 14.73
C LEU A 63 -10.62 7.06 14.96
N ILE A 64 -9.58 6.81 14.17
CA ILE A 64 -8.72 5.63 14.30
C ILE A 64 -7.55 5.98 15.21
N PRO A 65 -7.41 5.35 16.39
CA PRO A 65 -6.33 5.67 17.32
C PRO A 65 -5.00 5.01 16.89
N GLU A 66 -3.90 5.64 17.29
CA GLU A 66 -2.53 5.12 17.12
C GLU A 66 -2.24 4.01 18.15
N LYS A 67 -2.87 2.84 17.96
CA LYS A 67 -2.68 1.67 18.84
C LYS A 67 -1.75 0.62 18.22
N PRO A 68 -0.98 -0.12 19.04
CA PRO A 68 -0.20 -1.26 18.60
C PRO A 68 -1.13 -2.40 18.16
N PHE A 69 -0.59 -3.29 17.32
CA PHE A 69 -1.18 -4.61 17.13
C PHE A 69 -0.54 -5.60 18.08
N HIS A 70 -1.37 -6.43 18.70
CA HIS A 70 -0.97 -7.61 19.43
C HIS A 70 -0.94 -8.83 18.51
N ARG A 71 -0.01 -9.75 18.77
CA ARG A 71 0.02 -11.03 18.04
C ARG A 71 -1.32 -11.75 18.14
N GLY A 72 -1.78 -12.25 16.99
CA GLY A 72 -3.05 -12.97 16.89
C GLY A 72 -4.23 -12.10 16.51
N GLU A 73 -4.10 -10.78 16.50
CA GLU A 73 -5.19 -9.90 16.11
C GLU A 73 -5.60 -10.07 14.64
N THR A 74 -6.90 -9.91 14.40
CA THR A 74 -7.51 -9.79 13.08
C THR A 74 -8.37 -8.53 13.05
N LEU A 75 -8.75 -8.06 11.86
CA LEU A 75 -9.63 -6.89 11.73
C LEU A 75 -11.10 -7.26 11.89
N ASP A 76 -11.92 -6.25 12.22
CA ASP A 76 -13.37 -6.38 12.19
C ASP A 76 -13.85 -6.86 10.82
N GLY A 77 -14.75 -7.86 10.82
CA GLY A 77 -15.23 -8.51 9.58
C GLY A 77 -14.33 -9.63 9.06
N ALA A 78 -13.23 -9.97 9.75
CA ALA A 78 -12.45 -11.17 9.46
C ALA A 78 -13.32 -12.44 9.57
N LYS A 79 -13.02 -13.43 8.72
CA LYS A 79 -13.71 -14.74 8.73
C LYS A 79 -13.23 -15.63 9.88
N ILE A 80 -12.06 -15.32 10.43
CA ILE A 80 -11.48 -15.99 11.60
C ILE A 80 -11.01 -14.94 12.61
N SER A 81 -11.09 -15.29 13.88
CA SER A 81 -10.84 -14.37 15.01
C SER A 81 -9.39 -14.40 15.51
N TYR A 82 -8.52 -15.19 14.89
CA TYR A 82 -7.14 -15.36 15.35
C TYR A 82 -6.17 -15.59 14.19
N LEU A 83 -5.12 -14.77 14.14
CA LEU A 83 -4.03 -14.85 13.17
C LEU A 83 -2.81 -15.57 13.75
N ASP A 84 -2.67 -16.85 13.43
CA ASP A 84 -1.45 -17.60 13.75
C ASP A 84 -0.39 -17.39 12.64
N ILE A 85 0.58 -16.52 12.94
CA ILE A 85 1.68 -16.18 12.01
C ILE A 85 2.55 -17.41 11.68
N ASP A 86 2.75 -18.33 12.61
CA ASP A 86 3.55 -19.54 12.37
C ASP A 86 2.79 -20.53 11.47
N THR A 87 1.46 -20.58 11.61
CA THR A 87 0.60 -21.30 10.65
C THR A 87 0.66 -20.67 9.26
N GLU A 88 0.59 -19.34 9.14
CA GLU A 88 0.71 -18.66 7.84
C GLU A 88 2.04 -18.97 7.16
N LYS A 89 3.14 -18.97 7.93
CA LYS A 89 4.47 -19.34 7.43
C LYS A 89 4.49 -20.78 6.90
N ARG A 90 3.94 -21.74 7.67
CA ARG A 90 3.86 -23.15 7.23
C ARG A 90 3.04 -23.31 5.95
N ILE A 91 1.91 -22.61 5.82
CA ILE A 91 1.09 -22.62 4.60
C ILE A 91 1.91 -22.20 3.38
N VAL A 92 2.69 -21.11 3.52
CA VAL A 92 3.57 -20.63 2.43
C VAL A 92 4.60 -21.70 2.05
N GLU A 93 5.30 -22.26 3.03
CA GLU A 93 6.35 -23.26 2.79
C GLU A 93 5.80 -24.56 2.18
N GLU A 94 4.66 -25.05 2.67
CA GLU A 94 4.00 -26.25 2.13
C GLU A 94 3.53 -26.03 0.70
N ARG A 95 3.01 -24.85 0.40
CA ARG A 95 2.56 -24.51 -0.96
C ARG A 95 3.72 -24.48 -1.95
N LEU A 96 4.85 -23.89 -1.57
CA LEU A 96 6.07 -23.86 -2.38
C LEU A 96 6.63 -25.27 -2.61
N ARG A 97 6.76 -26.09 -1.54
CA ARG A 97 7.19 -27.50 -1.67
C ARG A 97 6.28 -28.30 -2.59
N GLY A 98 4.97 -28.05 -2.55
CA GLY A 98 4.00 -28.68 -3.44
C GLY A 98 4.24 -28.34 -4.91
N PHE A 99 4.60 -27.09 -5.21
CA PHE A 99 4.93 -26.67 -6.58
C PHE A 99 6.25 -27.26 -7.08
N GLU A 100 7.27 -27.32 -6.22
CA GLU A 100 8.54 -27.99 -6.54
C GLU A 100 8.32 -29.46 -6.89
N ALA A 101 7.53 -30.18 -6.08
CA ALA A 101 7.20 -31.58 -6.33
C ALA A 101 6.42 -31.82 -7.64
N GLN A 102 5.69 -30.80 -8.12
CA GLN A 102 4.92 -30.84 -9.37
C GLN A 102 5.71 -30.31 -10.57
N ASN A 103 6.95 -29.84 -10.39
CA ASN A 103 7.73 -29.11 -11.40
C ASN A 103 6.92 -27.95 -12.04
N ALA A 104 6.16 -27.21 -11.22
CA ALA A 104 5.39 -26.08 -11.69
C ALA A 104 6.29 -24.97 -12.25
N THR A 105 5.80 -24.25 -13.26
CA THR A 105 6.52 -23.13 -13.85
C THR A 105 6.50 -21.91 -12.93
N GLU A 106 7.47 -20.99 -13.08
CA GLU A 106 7.50 -19.74 -12.32
C GLU A 106 6.22 -18.89 -12.49
N LEU A 107 5.57 -18.95 -13.66
CA LEU A 107 4.33 -18.24 -13.91
C LEU A 107 3.16 -18.83 -13.11
N GLU A 108 3.06 -20.16 -13.03
CA GLU A 108 2.05 -20.86 -12.23
C GLU A 108 2.25 -20.60 -10.74
N ILE A 109 3.51 -20.69 -10.27
CA ILE A 109 3.88 -20.38 -8.88
C ILE A 109 3.50 -18.93 -8.57
N ALA A 110 3.93 -17.97 -9.41
CA ALA A 110 3.64 -16.57 -9.20
C ALA A 110 2.13 -16.31 -9.13
N SER A 111 1.36 -16.79 -10.10
CA SER A 111 -0.09 -16.62 -10.13
C SER A 111 -0.77 -17.18 -8.88
N ALA A 112 -0.43 -18.42 -8.50
CA ALA A 112 -1.03 -19.06 -7.36
C ALA A 112 -0.64 -18.42 -6.02
N MET A 113 0.61 -17.98 -5.86
CA MET A 113 1.07 -17.31 -4.64
C MET A 113 0.51 -15.90 -4.49
N ARG A 114 0.23 -15.18 -5.60
CA ARG A 114 -0.49 -13.91 -5.54
C ARG A 114 -1.93 -14.11 -5.08
N ASN A 115 -2.63 -15.08 -5.65
CA ASN A 115 -4.01 -15.41 -5.25
C ASN A 115 -4.08 -15.84 -3.78
N LEU A 116 -3.15 -16.71 -3.35
CA LEU A 116 -3.04 -17.11 -1.96
C LEU A 116 -2.92 -15.89 -1.03
N GLY A 117 -2.03 -14.96 -1.32
CA GLY A 117 -1.84 -13.76 -0.50
C GLY A 117 -3.09 -12.90 -0.39
N ILE A 118 -3.87 -12.78 -1.46
CA ILE A 118 -5.14 -12.03 -1.46
C ILE A 118 -6.18 -12.76 -0.61
N ASP A 119 -6.29 -14.08 -0.77
CA ASP A 119 -7.23 -14.90 -0.03
C ASP A 119 -6.93 -14.90 1.47
N ARG A 120 -5.65 -15.01 1.85
CA ARG A 120 -5.23 -14.91 3.26
C ARG A 120 -5.50 -13.53 3.84
N ALA A 121 -5.20 -12.45 3.11
CA ALA A 121 -5.51 -11.09 3.58
C ALA A 121 -7.01 -10.94 3.89
N LYS A 122 -7.89 -11.34 2.96
CA LYS A 122 -9.34 -11.28 3.14
C LYS A 122 -9.85 -12.19 4.26
N LEU A 123 -9.24 -13.35 4.44
CA LEU A 123 -9.59 -14.28 5.52
C LEU A 123 -9.47 -13.59 6.89
N HIS A 124 -8.44 -12.76 7.06
CA HIS A 124 -8.15 -12.05 8.31
C HIS A 124 -8.63 -10.58 8.33
N GLY A 125 -9.40 -10.16 7.32
CA GLY A 125 -10.05 -8.84 7.27
C GLY A 125 -9.25 -7.71 6.60
N TRP A 126 -8.07 -7.98 6.05
CA TRP A 126 -7.30 -6.99 5.29
C TRP A 126 -7.64 -7.01 3.80
N ALA A 127 -7.64 -5.81 3.18
CA ALA A 127 -8.04 -5.64 1.78
C ALA A 127 -7.09 -6.30 0.76
N ASN A 128 -5.79 -6.41 1.08
CA ASN A 128 -4.79 -6.94 0.16
C ASN A 128 -3.53 -7.43 0.89
N THR A 129 -2.67 -8.16 0.14
CA THR A 129 -1.47 -8.81 0.65
C THR A 129 -0.44 -7.84 1.21
N TYR A 130 -0.31 -6.65 0.61
CA TYR A 130 0.61 -5.62 1.11
C TYR A 130 0.22 -5.20 2.53
N VAL A 131 -1.01 -4.71 2.71
CA VAL A 131 -1.47 -4.23 4.02
C VAL A 131 -1.42 -5.33 5.07
N PHE A 132 -1.83 -6.55 4.69
CA PHE A 132 -1.80 -7.71 5.58
C PHE A 132 -0.39 -8.04 6.06
N THR A 133 0.59 -8.11 5.15
CA THR A 133 1.97 -8.44 5.52
C THR A 133 2.66 -7.31 6.30
N LYS A 134 2.25 -6.05 6.11
CA LYS A 134 2.67 -4.93 6.98
C LYS A 134 2.11 -5.06 8.40
N ALA A 135 0.85 -5.47 8.55
CA ALA A 135 0.25 -5.73 9.85
C ALA A 135 0.94 -6.90 10.59
N ILE A 136 1.23 -8.01 9.88
CA ILE A 136 2.05 -9.11 10.43
C ILE A 136 3.43 -8.58 10.87
N GLY A 137 4.06 -7.73 10.05
CA GLY A 137 5.32 -7.08 10.41
C GLY A 137 5.24 -6.33 11.74
N GLU A 138 4.21 -5.50 11.94
CA GLU A 138 4.02 -4.82 13.23
C GLU A 138 3.85 -5.78 14.41
N MET A 139 3.05 -6.84 14.27
CA MET A 139 2.86 -7.87 15.30
C MET A 139 4.15 -8.65 15.62
N LEU A 140 5.03 -8.81 14.64
CA LEU A 140 6.33 -9.42 14.85
C LEU A 140 7.28 -8.49 15.63
N LEU A 141 7.16 -7.17 15.42
CA LEU A 141 7.96 -6.14 16.08
C LEU A 141 7.50 -5.81 17.51
N GLU A 142 6.28 -6.19 17.87
CA GLU A 142 5.73 -5.98 19.22
C GLU A 142 6.64 -6.53 20.34
N LYS A 143 7.33 -7.65 20.09
CA LYS A 143 8.22 -8.32 21.06
C LYS A 143 9.63 -7.70 21.14
N LEU A 144 9.77 -6.41 20.89
CA LEU A 144 11.08 -5.77 21.01
C LEU A 144 11.61 -5.92 22.46
N GLU A 145 12.89 -6.23 22.60
CA GLU A 145 13.53 -6.19 23.92
C GLU A 145 13.42 -4.77 24.50
N GLU A 146 13.18 -4.66 25.81
CA GLU A 146 12.95 -3.38 26.50
C GLU A 146 14.07 -2.35 26.23
N ASN A 147 15.26 -2.78 25.82
CA ASN A 147 16.40 -1.89 25.64
C ASN A 147 16.38 -1.06 24.33
N VAL A 148 15.48 -1.32 23.39
CA VAL A 148 15.45 -0.59 22.10
C VAL A 148 14.13 0.16 21.92
N LYS A 149 14.19 1.44 21.51
CA LYS A 149 12.98 2.21 21.22
C LYS A 149 12.43 1.89 19.84
N LEU A 150 11.16 1.53 19.74
CA LEU A 150 10.46 1.30 18.48
C LEU A 150 9.58 2.50 18.11
N ILE A 151 9.79 3.06 16.92
CA ILE A 151 8.85 4.00 16.29
C ILE A 151 8.23 3.34 15.06
N ILE A 152 6.92 3.12 15.08
CA ILE A 152 6.15 2.67 13.92
C ILE A 152 5.54 3.90 13.23
N VAL A 153 5.93 4.11 11.99
CA VAL A 153 5.46 5.21 11.15
C VAL A 153 4.45 4.68 10.16
N ARG A 154 3.20 5.10 10.25
CA ARG A 154 2.08 4.65 9.42
C ARG A 154 1.63 5.77 8.46
N PRO A 155 2.34 5.99 7.33
CA PRO A 155 1.93 6.96 6.34
C PRO A 155 0.67 6.53 5.58
N THR A 156 -0.09 7.49 5.08
CA THR A 156 -1.17 7.28 4.12
C THR A 156 -0.61 7.13 2.70
N ILE A 157 -1.35 7.44 1.63
CA ILE A 157 -0.82 7.28 0.28
C ILE A 157 0.28 8.32 0.05
N ILE A 158 1.53 7.85 0.00
CA ILE A 158 2.67 8.70 -0.30
C ILE A 158 2.62 9.12 -1.78
N THR A 159 2.79 10.41 -2.02
CA THR A 159 2.82 11.01 -3.36
C THR A 159 4.17 11.64 -3.65
N SER A 160 4.29 12.24 -4.84
CA SER A 160 5.41 13.12 -5.16
C SER A 160 5.66 14.17 -4.07
N THR A 161 6.91 14.59 -3.98
CA THR A 161 7.38 15.56 -2.99
C THR A 161 6.75 16.93 -3.18
N TYR A 162 6.53 17.63 -2.08
CA TYR A 162 6.05 18.99 -2.09
C TYR A 162 7.18 19.97 -2.40
N LYS A 163 8.32 19.82 -1.72
CA LYS A 163 9.45 20.75 -1.74
C LYS A 163 10.81 20.09 -1.98
N GLU A 164 11.15 19.00 -1.28
CA GLU A 164 12.50 18.41 -1.32
C GLU A 164 12.51 17.02 -1.96
N PRO A 165 13.48 16.65 -2.81
CA PRO A 165 14.63 17.45 -3.27
C PRO A 165 14.23 18.59 -4.23
N PHE A 166 13.07 18.48 -4.87
CA PHE A 166 12.37 19.54 -5.61
C PHE A 166 10.90 19.16 -5.73
N SER A 167 10.03 20.12 -6.06
CA SER A 167 8.59 19.88 -6.15
C SER A 167 8.23 18.88 -7.26
N GLY A 168 7.36 17.92 -6.95
CA GLY A 168 6.89 16.92 -7.90
C GLY A 168 7.86 15.76 -8.14
N TRP A 169 8.96 15.66 -7.40
CA TRP A 169 9.87 14.52 -7.52
C TRP A 169 9.19 13.23 -7.06
N THR A 170 9.34 12.18 -7.86
CA THR A 170 8.91 10.82 -7.55
C THR A 170 9.81 9.83 -8.28
N GLU A 171 10.09 8.68 -7.68
CA GLU A 171 10.83 7.60 -8.31
C GLU A 171 9.87 6.50 -8.81
N GLY A 172 9.77 6.40 -10.13
CA GLY A 172 8.88 5.47 -10.81
C GLY A 172 7.41 5.88 -10.74
N LEU A 173 6.56 5.09 -11.37
CA LEU A 173 5.10 5.25 -11.28
C LEU A 173 4.56 4.27 -10.25
N ARG A 174 4.05 4.78 -9.14
CA ARG A 174 3.32 3.99 -8.15
C ARG A 174 1.82 4.14 -8.38
N THR A 175 1.06 3.51 -7.50
CA THR A 175 -0.38 3.31 -7.57
C THR A 175 -1.19 4.50 -8.10
N LEU A 176 -1.13 5.67 -7.45
CA LEU A 176 -1.86 6.87 -7.91
C LEU A 176 -1.18 7.55 -9.10
N ASP A 177 0.15 7.57 -9.17
CA ASP A 177 0.88 8.19 -10.29
C ASP A 177 0.52 7.53 -11.63
N SER A 178 0.36 6.20 -11.62
CA SER A 178 -0.05 5.42 -12.79
C SER A 178 -1.44 5.82 -13.29
N ILE A 179 -2.35 6.14 -12.35
CA ILE A 179 -3.69 6.63 -12.64
C ILE A 179 -3.62 8.03 -13.28
N PHE A 180 -2.81 8.93 -12.71
CA PHE A 180 -2.63 10.28 -13.26
C PHE A 180 -2.03 10.26 -14.67
N VAL A 181 -1.02 9.41 -14.90
CA VAL A 181 -0.41 9.25 -16.23
C VAL A 181 -1.40 8.61 -17.22
N ALA A 182 -2.17 7.60 -16.80
CA ALA A 182 -3.16 6.97 -17.67
C ALA A 182 -4.26 7.96 -18.10
N TYR A 183 -4.70 8.82 -17.18
CA TYR A 183 -5.65 9.89 -17.47
C TYR A 183 -5.04 10.98 -18.36
N GLY A 184 -3.85 11.47 -18.06
CA GLY A 184 -3.15 12.47 -18.89
C GLY A 184 -2.83 11.99 -20.29
N LYS A 185 -2.60 10.68 -20.48
CA LYS A 185 -2.47 10.06 -21.81
C LYS A 185 -3.80 9.80 -22.52
N GLY A 186 -4.92 10.23 -21.94
CA GLY A 186 -6.27 10.04 -22.49
C GLY A 186 -6.76 8.59 -22.48
N LYS A 187 -6.07 7.67 -21.80
CA LYS A 187 -6.40 6.24 -21.73
C LYS A 187 -7.43 5.91 -20.66
N LEU A 188 -7.49 6.71 -19.60
CA LEU A 188 -8.48 6.57 -18.53
C LEU A 188 -9.63 7.55 -18.73
N LYS A 189 -10.87 7.04 -18.87
CA LYS A 189 -12.07 7.85 -19.17
C LYS A 189 -13.05 7.96 -18.01
N PHE A 190 -12.93 7.10 -17.01
CA PHE A 190 -13.81 7.05 -15.86
C PHE A 190 -13.06 6.53 -14.64
N PHE A 191 -13.64 6.78 -13.47
CA PHE A 191 -13.21 6.27 -12.18
C PHE A 191 -14.36 5.51 -11.54
N VAL A 192 -14.05 4.61 -10.61
CA VAL A 192 -15.04 3.92 -9.79
C VAL A 192 -14.77 4.22 -8.33
N GLY A 193 -15.80 4.61 -7.58
CA GLY A 193 -15.72 4.95 -6.17
C GLY A 193 -16.68 6.06 -5.78
N ASP A 194 -16.89 6.22 -4.48
CA ASP A 194 -17.72 7.30 -3.93
C ASP A 194 -17.00 8.65 -4.08
N PRO A 195 -17.57 9.64 -4.80
CA PRO A 195 -16.99 10.97 -4.96
C PRO A 195 -16.73 11.70 -3.63
N ASN A 196 -17.44 11.34 -2.57
CA ASN A 196 -17.31 11.94 -1.24
C ASN A 196 -16.29 11.22 -0.35
N SER A 197 -15.75 10.08 -0.78
CA SER A 197 -14.69 9.40 -0.04
C SER A 197 -13.45 10.29 0.08
N THR A 198 -12.91 10.37 1.28
CA THR A 198 -11.65 11.05 1.52
C THR A 198 -10.50 10.20 0.99
N LEU A 199 -9.68 10.80 0.13
CA LEU A 199 -8.46 10.22 -0.41
C LEU A 199 -7.26 10.78 0.37
N ASP A 200 -6.84 10.07 1.41
CA ASP A 200 -5.70 10.52 2.21
C ASP A 200 -4.38 10.34 1.47
N MET A 201 -3.72 11.45 1.20
CA MET A 201 -2.45 11.54 0.50
C MET A 201 -1.48 12.41 1.30
N ILE A 202 -0.20 12.04 1.28
CA ILE A 202 0.86 12.79 1.96
C ILE A 202 2.11 12.88 1.06
N PRO A 203 2.72 14.06 0.89
CA PRO A 203 3.98 14.19 0.16
C PRO A 203 5.12 13.41 0.82
N GLY A 204 5.96 12.74 0.02
CA GLY A 204 7.04 11.90 0.54
C GLY A 204 8.05 12.64 1.42
N ASP A 205 8.37 13.89 1.08
CA ASP A 205 9.26 14.75 1.87
C ASP A 205 8.67 15.13 3.23
N MET A 206 7.35 15.23 3.35
CA MET A 206 6.72 15.44 4.66
C MET A 206 6.83 14.19 5.56
N VAL A 207 6.73 12.99 4.98
CA VAL A 207 6.96 11.72 5.72
C VAL A 207 8.40 11.62 6.18
N VAL A 208 9.37 11.93 5.31
CA VAL A 208 10.80 11.92 5.65
C VAL A 208 11.10 12.96 6.73
N ASN A 209 10.61 14.19 6.59
CA ASN A 209 10.81 15.24 7.59
C ASN A 209 10.21 14.84 8.94
N PHE A 210 9.03 14.23 8.96
CA PHE A 210 8.45 13.68 10.19
C PHE A 210 9.37 12.64 10.84
N MET A 211 9.88 11.67 10.07
CA MET A 211 10.77 10.63 10.61
C MET A 211 12.03 11.23 11.24
N LEU A 212 12.65 12.23 10.58
CA LEU A 212 13.82 12.94 11.11
C LEU A 212 13.51 13.62 12.45
N VAL A 213 12.37 14.32 12.54
CA VAL A 213 11.94 14.98 13.77
C VAL A 213 11.63 13.96 14.87
N ALA A 214 10.92 12.88 14.56
CA ALA A 214 10.62 11.82 15.53
C ALA A 214 11.92 11.20 16.08
N MET A 215 12.89 10.90 15.22
CA MET A 215 14.19 10.38 15.64
C MET A 215 14.95 11.35 16.55
N ALA A 216 14.92 12.65 16.27
CA ALA A 216 15.59 13.64 17.10
C ALA A 216 14.91 13.88 18.46
N MET A 217 13.59 13.74 18.55
CA MET A 217 12.81 14.12 19.73
C MET A 217 12.61 13.00 20.75
N HIS A 218 12.68 11.73 20.32
CA HIS A 218 12.33 10.60 21.17
C HIS A 218 13.45 9.85 21.91
N PRO A 219 14.76 10.13 21.83
CA PRO A 219 15.78 9.36 22.58
C PRO A 219 15.47 9.24 24.09
N ASN A 220 15.03 10.34 24.72
CA ASN A 220 14.87 10.43 26.19
C ASN A 220 13.44 10.19 26.72
N GLN A 221 12.50 9.74 25.89
CA GLN A 221 11.11 9.53 26.35
C GLN A 221 10.89 8.18 27.06
N PRO A 222 9.94 8.07 28.00
CA PRO A 222 9.70 6.84 28.76
C PRO A 222 9.00 5.74 27.96
N SER A 223 8.28 6.08 26.88
CA SER A 223 7.62 5.05 26.06
C SER A 223 8.63 4.29 25.21
N HIS A 224 8.60 2.96 25.30
CA HIS A 224 9.40 2.06 24.48
C HIS A 224 8.85 1.90 23.05
N MET A 225 7.55 2.13 22.85
CA MET A 225 6.90 2.06 21.55
C MET A 225 6.11 3.33 21.27
N LEU A 226 6.30 3.89 20.08
CA LEU A 226 5.56 5.05 19.58
C LEU A 226 4.99 4.72 18.20
N ILE A 227 3.77 5.15 17.94
CA ILE A 227 3.07 4.87 16.69
C ILE A 227 2.51 6.18 16.17
N TYR A 228 2.74 6.46 14.90
CA TYR A 228 2.30 7.71 14.27
C TYR A 228 1.55 7.47 12.97
N HIS A 229 0.30 7.91 12.88
CA HIS A 229 -0.42 8.03 11.62
C HIS A 229 -0.01 9.33 10.93
N ILE A 230 0.61 9.21 9.76
CA ILE A 230 1.02 10.37 8.97
C ILE A 230 0.06 10.50 7.78
N GLY A 231 -0.92 11.37 7.93
CA GLY A 231 -1.90 11.69 6.89
C GLY A 231 -2.30 13.16 6.94
N SER A 232 -2.97 13.61 5.88
CA SER A 232 -3.45 14.99 5.77
C SER A 232 -4.95 15.13 6.10
N SER A 233 -5.71 14.04 6.05
CA SER A 233 -7.18 14.11 5.98
C SER A 233 -7.89 14.67 7.20
N LEU A 234 -7.31 14.52 8.40
CA LEU A 234 -7.94 15.05 9.61
C LEU A 234 -7.99 16.58 9.61
N ARG A 235 -7.03 17.23 8.95
CA ARG A 235 -6.92 18.69 8.88
C ARG A 235 -7.30 19.27 7.52
N ASN A 236 -6.97 18.56 6.44
CA ASN A 236 -7.18 19.01 5.07
C ASN A 236 -7.65 17.83 4.19
N PRO A 237 -8.92 17.40 4.32
CA PRO A 237 -9.44 16.26 3.59
C PRO A 237 -9.55 16.56 2.09
N LEU A 238 -8.89 15.74 1.27
CA LEU A 238 -9.05 15.75 -0.19
C LEU A 238 -10.13 14.73 -0.56
N LYS A 239 -11.25 15.15 -1.16
CA LYS A 239 -12.26 14.19 -1.64
C LYS A 239 -11.86 13.62 -2.99
N PHE A 240 -12.38 12.43 -3.29
CA PHE A 240 -12.17 11.79 -4.58
C PHE A 240 -12.67 12.64 -5.76
N ALA A 241 -13.78 13.36 -5.60
CA ALA A 241 -14.27 14.32 -6.59
C ALA A 241 -13.32 15.51 -6.79
N ASP A 242 -12.70 16.02 -5.71
CA ASP A 242 -11.75 17.13 -5.77
C ASP A 242 -10.50 16.72 -6.54
N MET A 243 -9.97 15.52 -6.27
CA MET A 243 -8.85 14.95 -7.04
C MET A 243 -9.18 14.88 -8.54
N ASN A 244 -10.38 14.42 -8.89
CA ASN A 244 -10.84 14.32 -10.28
C ASN A 244 -10.85 15.70 -10.98
N TRP A 245 -11.38 16.70 -10.27
CA TRP A 245 -11.46 18.08 -10.75
C TRP A 245 -10.07 18.72 -10.89
N LEU A 246 -9.20 18.57 -9.89
CA LEU A 246 -7.82 19.05 -9.92
C LEU A 246 -7.05 18.46 -11.10
N MET A 247 -7.17 17.14 -11.29
CA MET A 247 -6.50 16.43 -12.37
C MET A 247 -6.97 16.89 -13.76
N TYR A 248 -8.29 17.05 -13.97
CA TYR A 248 -8.84 17.59 -15.21
C TYR A 248 -8.34 19.00 -15.50
N ASN A 249 -8.41 19.90 -14.52
CA ASN A 249 -7.99 21.29 -14.69
C ASN A 249 -6.49 21.40 -14.97
N TYR A 250 -5.66 20.70 -14.19
CA TYR A 250 -4.21 20.76 -14.35
C TYR A 250 -3.79 20.25 -15.73
N LEU A 251 -4.31 19.10 -16.18
CA LEU A 251 -3.94 18.49 -17.47
C LEU A 251 -4.60 19.17 -18.67
N THR A 252 -5.68 19.94 -18.47
CA THR A 252 -6.22 20.81 -19.53
C THR A 252 -5.30 22.01 -19.77
N GLN A 253 -4.71 22.57 -18.71
CA GLN A 253 -3.78 23.70 -18.80
C GLN A 253 -2.36 23.25 -19.17
N ASN A 254 -1.94 22.07 -18.70
CA ASN A 254 -0.62 21.49 -18.88
C ASN A 254 -0.73 20.09 -19.51
N PRO A 255 -1.13 19.99 -20.80
CA PRO A 255 -1.36 18.72 -21.45
C PRO A 255 -0.05 17.93 -21.61
N LEU A 256 -0.13 16.60 -21.43
CA LEU A 256 0.96 15.72 -21.83
C LEU A 256 1.08 15.73 -23.36
N LEU A 257 2.29 15.49 -23.85
CA LEU A 257 2.54 15.40 -25.29
C LEU A 257 2.49 13.94 -25.76
N ASP A 258 1.96 13.73 -26.96
CA ASP A 258 2.07 12.44 -27.65
C ASP A 258 3.47 12.26 -28.28
N THR A 259 3.67 11.13 -28.96
CA THR A 259 4.95 10.81 -29.63
C THR A 259 5.30 11.77 -30.77
N SER A 260 4.34 12.55 -31.28
CA SER A 260 4.55 13.58 -32.29
C SER A 260 4.76 14.98 -31.69
N GLY A 261 4.77 15.10 -30.35
CA GLY A 261 4.90 16.37 -29.65
C GLY A 261 3.59 17.17 -29.57
N LYS A 262 2.44 16.57 -29.92
CA LYS A 262 1.15 17.26 -29.90
C LYS A 262 0.49 17.13 -28.51
N PRO A 263 -0.14 18.20 -28.00
CA PRO A 263 -0.94 18.16 -26.77
C PRO A 263 -2.06 17.11 -26.81
N ILE A 264 -2.08 16.23 -25.81
CA ILE A 264 -3.16 15.27 -25.58
C ILE A 264 -4.31 15.98 -24.87
N LYS A 265 -5.48 15.97 -25.50
CA LYS A 265 -6.71 16.53 -24.90
C LYS A 265 -7.33 15.55 -23.92
N VAL A 266 -7.38 15.94 -22.64
CA VAL A 266 -8.13 15.21 -21.62
C VAL A 266 -9.61 15.65 -21.60
N GLU A 267 -10.48 14.75 -21.15
CA GLU A 267 -11.92 15.01 -20.97
C GLU A 267 -12.26 14.88 -19.50
N LYS A 268 -13.30 15.59 -19.04
CA LYS A 268 -13.80 15.41 -17.68
C LYS A 268 -14.22 13.95 -17.50
N SER A 269 -13.57 13.26 -16.57
CA SER A 269 -13.82 11.84 -16.37
C SER A 269 -15.15 11.61 -15.65
N LYS A 270 -15.79 10.47 -15.94
CA LYS A 270 -17.01 10.06 -15.23
C LYS A 270 -16.65 9.34 -13.94
N ILE A 271 -17.30 9.69 -12.83
CA ILE A 271 -17.23 8.90 -11.59
C ILE A 271 -18.42 7.92 -11.61
N LEU A 272 -18.12 6.64 -11.49
CA LEU A 272 -19.08 5.54 -11.40
C LEU A 272 -19.14 5.12 -9.94
N GLU A 273 -20.18 5.57 -9.24
CA GLU A 273 -20.25 5.46 -7.77
C GLU A 273 -20.34 4.02 -7.26
N THR A 274 -20.84 3.10 -8.09
CA THR A 274 -21.08 1.70 -7.70
C THR A 274 -20.58 0.72 -8.74
N MET A 275 -20.25 -0.51 -8.30
CA MET A 275 -19.93 -1.62 -9.21
C MET A 275 -21.06 -1.91 -10.20
N ALA A 276 -22.32 -1.74 -9.79
CA ALA A 276 -23.44 -1.88 -10.71
C ALA A 276 -23.41 -0.82 -11.82
N SER A 277 -23.11 0.44 -11.49
CA SER A 277 -22.95 1.50 -12.49
C SER A 277 -21.76 1.26 -13.42
N PHE A 278 -20.68 0.69 -12.88
CA PHE A 278 -19.50 0.29 -13.62
C PHE A 278 -19.79 -0.85 -14.60
N HIS A 279 -20.40 -1.96 -14.16
CA HIS A 279 -20.78 -3.07 -15.02
C HIS A 279 -21.72 -2.62 -16.14
N ARG A 280 -22.73 -1.79 -15.83
CA ARG A 280 -23.61 -1.20 -16.86
C ARG A 280 -22.82 -0.39 -17.89
N TYR A 281 -21.89 0.46 -17.43
CA TYR A 281 -21.08 1.28 -18.33
C TYR A 281 -20.19 0.44 -19.25
N ILE A 282 -19.53 -0.60 -18.71
CA ILE A 282 -18.71 -1.53 -19.51
C ILE A 282 -19.57 -2.31 -20.51
N ALA A 283 -20.71 -2.86 -20.07
CA ALA A 283 -21.61 -3.62 -20.91
C ALA A 283 -22.15 -2.80 -22.09
N ILE A 284 -22.48 -1.53 -21.89
CA ILE A 284 -23.01 -0.66 -22.94
C ILE A 284 -21.91 -0.19 -23.88
N ARG A 285 -20.74 0.20 -23.35
CA ARG A 285 -19.75 0.98 -24.11
C ARG A 285 -18.60 0.15 -24.67
N TYR A 286 -18.30 -1.01 -24.09
CA TYR A 286 -17.12 -1.81 -24.45
C TYR A 286 -17.46 -3.24 -24.87
N LEU A 287 -18.45 -3.88 -24.25
CA LEU A 287 -18.82 -5.26 -24.56
C LEU A 287 -19.22 -5.50 -26.04
N PRO A 288 -19.93 -4.59 -26.73
CA PRO A 288 -20.23 -4.74 -28.16
C PRO A 288 -18.97 -4.79 -29.04
N PHE A 289 -17.88 -4.14 -28.60
CA PHE A 289 -16.61 -4.12 -29.31
C PHE A 289 -15.70 -5.29 -28.93
N LEU A 290 -15.73 -5.73 -27.68
CA LEU A 290 -14.98 -6.91 -27.18
C LEU A 290 -15.49 -8.22 -27.80
N GLN A 291 -16.78 -8.33 -28.12
CA GLN A 291 -17.32 -9.47 -28.87
C GLN A 291 -16.92 -9.46 -30.35
N SER A 292 -16.39 -8.34 -30.87
CA SER A 292 -16.01 -8.17 -32.28
C SER A 292 -14.50 -8.24 -32.56
N LYS A 293 -13.64 -8.09 -31.53
CA LYS A 293 -12.18 -8.30 -31.62
C LYS A 293 -11.61 -8.78 -30.29
N ALA A 294 -10.82 -9.86 -30.34
CA ALA A 294 -9.91 -10.24 -29.26
C ALA A 294 -8.87 -9.13 -29.07
N ILE A 295 -9.03 -8.32 -28.02
CA ILE A 295 -8.05 -7.29 -27.63
C ILE A 295 -7.59 -7.59 -26.21
N GLY A 296 -6.27 -7.71 -26.08
CA GLY A 296 -5.55 -8.33 -24.99
C GLY A 296 -5.41 -7.56 -23.67
N GLU A 297 -4.53 -8.14 -22.86
CA GLU A 297 -4.34 -8.14 -21.40
C GLU A 297 -4.28 -6.77 -20.68
N GLY A 298 -4.27 -5.63 -21.38
CA GLY A 298 -4.18 -4.30 -20.75
C GLY A 298 -5.49 -3.78 -20.12
N PHE A 299 -6.65 -4.31 -20.50
CA PHE A 299 -7.96 -3.85 -20.02
C PHE A 299 -8.34 -4.41 -18.63
N PHE A 300 -7.76 -5.54 -18.24
CA PHE A 300 -8.07 -6.24 -16.99
C PHE A 300 -7.38 -5.65 -15.76
N VAL A 301 -6.24 -4.97 -15.92
CA VAL A 301 -5.48 -4.39 -14.79
C VAL A 301 -6.23 -3.24 -14.10
N LEU A 302 -7.06 -2.50 -14.85
CA LEU A 302 -7.91 -1.44 -14.28
C LEU A 302 -9.14 -2.00 -13.55
N LEU A 303 -9.61 -3.19 -13.98
CA LEU A 303 -10.74 -3.92 -13.38
C LEU A 303 -10.36 -4.51 -12.01
N GLU A 304 -9.15 -5.06 -11.86
CA GLU A 304 -8.68 -5.58 -10.57
C GLU A 304 -8.48 -4.48 -9.52
N PHE A 305 -8.07 -3.27 -9.94
CA PHE A 305 -7.87 -2.16 -9.02
C PHE A 305 -9.18 -1.68 -8.38
N VAL A 306 -10.28 -1.77 -9.12
CA VAL A 306 -11.63 -1.46 -8.66
C VAL A 306 -12.25 -2.63 -7.87
N HIS A 307 -12.07 -3.87 -8.34
CA HIS A 307 -12.62 -5.06 -7.70
C HIS A 307 -12.02 -5.34 -6.31
N LYS A 308 -10.76 -4.94 -6.06
CA LYS A 308 -10.06 -5.14 -4.77
C LYS A 308 -10.29 -4.04 -3.73
N LYS A 309 -11.01 -2.95 -4.06
CA LYS A 309 -11.32 -1.85 -3.10
C LYS A 309 -12.80 -1.68 -2.78
N SER A 310 -13.70 -2.41 -3.45
CA SER A 310 -15.14 -2.37 -3.18
C SER A 310 -15.64 -3.53 -2.31
N LEU A 311 -14.74 -4.20 -1.59
CA LEU A 311 -15.03 -5.20 -0.54
C LEU A 311 -14.14 -4.91 0.65
#